data_AF-A0A8C0K7K2-F1
#
_entry.id   AF-A0A8C0K7K2-F1
#
_cell.length_a   1.000
_cell.length_b   1.000
_cell.length_c   1.000
_cell.angle_alpha   90.00
_cell.angle_beta   90.00
_cell.angle_gamma   90.00
#
_symmetry.space_group_name_H-M   'P 1'
#
loop_
_entity.id
_entity.type
_entity.pdbx_description
1 polymer ?
#
loop_
_entity_poly.entity_id
_entity_poly.type
_entity_poly.pdbx_seq_one_letter_code
_entity_poly.pdbx_strand_id
1 'polypeptide(L)'
;MGAAEPLRSELWVKRRRCAVSLDPARALLRWWPSPGPGAGAPGADACSVPISEIITVEETDTRGKHYGSGKWQKMEKPFAFTVHCVKRARRHRWKWAQVTFCCAEEPLCHLWLQTLQELLDKLTSRPKHLLVFINPFGGKGQGKRIYERKVAPLFTLASITTEIIESSASVETACSARSCMA
;
A
#
# COMPACT_ATOMS: atom_id res chain seq x y z
N MET A 1 -28.43 8.18 -7.83
CA MET A 1 -26.99 8.01 -8.09
C MET A 1 -26.65 6.58 -7.68
N GLY A 2 -26.56 5.65 -8.64
CA GLY A 2 -26.41 4.22 -8.35
C GLY A 2 -25.06 3.95 -7.68
N ALA A 3 -25.04 3.09 -6.65
CA ALA A 3 -23.78 2.65 -6.05
C ALA A 3 -22.95 1.96 -7.14
N ALA A 4 -21.70 2.39 -7.32
CA ALA A 4 -20.79 1.73 -8.26
C ALA A 4 -20.64 0.26 -7.85
N GLU A 5 -20.85 -0.66 -8.79
CA GLU A 5 -20.74 -2.08 -8.51
C GLU A 5 -19.29 -2.45 -8.15
N PRO A 6 -19.08 -3.40 -7.22
CA PRO A 6 -17.73 -3.86 -6.89
C PRO A 6 -17.04 -4.52 -8.09
N LEU A 7 -15.80 -4.12 -8.37
CA LEU A 7 -14.95 -4.83 -9.33
C LEU A 7 -14.57 -6.19 -8.74
N ARG A 8 -14.84 -7.28 -9.47
CA ARG A 8 -14.59 -8.65 -9.03
C ARG A 8 -13.93 -9.49 -10.09
N SER A 9 -12.94 -10.29 -9.70
CA SER A 9 -12.22 -11.18 -10.61
C SER A 9 -11.60 -12.35 -9.85
N GLU A 10 -11.31 -13.45 -10.55
CA GLU A 10 -10.47 -14.51 -10.01
C GLU A 10 -9.01 -14.29 -10.38
N LEU A 11 -8.19 -14.01 -9.37
CA LEU A 11 -6.77 -13.73 -9.54
C LEU A 11 -5.94 -14.76 -8.77
N TRP A 12 -4.68 -14.92 -9.16
CA TRP A 12 -3.74 -15.75 -8.42
C TRP A 12 -3.06 -14.91 -7.34
N VAL A 13 -3.09 -15.39 -6.10
CA VAL A 13 -2.34 -14.81 -4.99
C VAL A 13 -1.40 -15.88 -4.47
N LYS A 14 -0.10 -15.66 -4.62
CA LYS A 14 0.94 -16.67 -4.38
C LYS A 14 0.72 -17.92 -5.26
N ARG A 15 0.25 -19.03 -4.67
CA ARG A 15 0.03 -20.32 -5.36
C ARG A 15 -1.42 -20.78 -5.30
N ARG A 16 -2.36 -19.86 -5.05
CA ARG A 16 -3.78 -20.16 -4.89
C ARG A 16 -4.61 -19.24 -5.77
N ARG A 17 -5.67 -19.78 -6.38
CA ARG A 17 -6.74 -18.97 -6.97
C ARG A 17 -7.51 -18.31 -5.84
N CYS A 18 -7.76 -17.03 -6.00
CA CYS A 18 -8.52 -16.24 -5.05
C CYS A 18 -9.59 -15.44 -5.80
N ALA A 19 -10.79 -15.41 -5.25
CA ALA A 19 -11.75 -14.38 -5.62
C ALA A 19 -11.30 -13.07 -4.98
N VAL A 20 -11.21 -12.02 -5.79
CA VAL A 20 -10.78 -10.68 -5.38
C VAL A 20 -11.91 -9.71 -5.68
N SER A 21 -12.22 -8.85 -4.72
CA SER A 21 -13.28 -7.85 -4.80
C SER A 21 -12.75 -6.51 -4.32
N LEU A 22 -12.99 -5.48 -5.12
CA LEU A 22 -12.78 -4.08 -4.77
C LEU A 22 -14.14 -3.42 -4.69
N ASP A 23 -14.53 -2.99 -3.50
CA ASP A 23 -15.82 -2.37 -3.22
C ASP A 23 -15.61 -0.85 -3.01
N PRO A 24 -15.96 0.00 -4.01
CA PRO A 24 -15.80 1.44 -3.90
C PRO A 24 -16.67 2.04 -2.79
N ALA A 25 -17.87 1.52 -2.57
CA ALA A 25 -18.80 2.04 -1.56
C ALA A 25 -18.29 1.79 -0.13
N ARG A 26 -17.58 0.69 0.08
CA ARG A 26 -16.93 0.38 1.37
C ARG A 26 -15.50 0.88 1.47
N ALA A 27 -14.93 1.41 0.38
CA ALA A 27 -13.51 1.69 0.24
C ALA A 27 -12.66 0.50 0.76
N LEU A 28 -12.94 -0.70 0.24
CA LEU A 28 -12.34 -1.94 0.75
C LEU A 28 -11.88 -2.87 -0.37
N LEU A 29 -10.61 -3.29 -0.31
CA LEU A 29 -10.07 -4.40 -1.11
C LEU A 29 -10.14 -5.69 -0.28
N ARG A 30 -10.72 -6.76 -0.84
CA ARG A 30 -10.88 -8.06 -0.17
C ARG A 30 -10.52 -9.21 -1.09
N TRP A 31 -9.91 -10.26 -0.56
CA TRP A 31 -9.63 -11.49 -1.30
C TRP A 31 -9.68 -12.74 -0.41
N TRP A 32 -10.10 -13.87 -0.99
CA TRP A 32 -10.21 -15.17 -0.30
C TRP A 32 -9.99 -16.33 -1.27
N PRO A 33 -9.62 -17.53 -0.79
CA PRO A 33 -9.45 -18.70 -1.66
C PRO A 33 -10.69 -19.00 -2.52
N SER A 34 -10.48 -19.38 -3.79
CA SER A 34 -11.52 -19.89 -4.70
C SER A 34 -11.17 -21.32 -5.15
N PRO A 35 -12.09 -22.30 -5.03
CA PRO A 35 -13.45 -22.19 -4.50
C PRO A 35 -13.45 -21.85 -2.99
N GLY A 36 -14.50 -21.18 -2.53
CA GLY A 36 -14.61 -20.72 -1.13
C GLY A 36 -14.50 -21.86 -0.12
N PRO A 37 -14.19 -21.57 1.16
CA PRO A 37 -14.22 -22.59 2.21
C PRO A 37 -15.62 -23.22 2.23
N GLY A 38 -15.72 -24.52 1.92
CA GLY A 38 -17.01 -25.21 1.79
C GLY A 38 -17.81 -25.11 3.09
N ALA A 39 -19.12 -24.87 3.00
CA ALA A 39 -20.19 -24.83 4.02
C ALA A 39 -19.96 -24.06 5.34
N GLY A 40 -18.72 -23.86 5.81
CA GLY A 40 -18.35 -23.13 7.00
C GLY A 40 -18.05 -21.68 6.66
N ALA A 41 -18.94 -20.79 7.10
CA ALA A 41 -18.77 -19.32 7.17
C ALA A 41 -17.99 -18.69 6.00
N PRO A 42 -18.64 -18.33 4.89
CA PRO A 42 -18.02 -17.60 3.79
C PRO A 42 -17.38 -16.30 4.32
N GLY A 43 -16.04 -16.30 4.43
CA GLY A 43 -15.27 -15.11 4.80
C GLY A 43 -14.31 -15.24 5.98
N ALA A 44 -14.25 -16.37 6.68
CA ALA A 44 -13.30 -16.57 7.79
C ALA A 44 -11.82 -16.47 7.33
N ASP A 45 -11.50 -16.98 6.15
CA ASP A 45 -10.15 -16.94 5.56
C ASP A 45 -9.91 -15.74 4.62
N ALA A 46 -10.83 -14.76 4.62
CA ALA A 46 -10.70 -13.61 3.74
C ALA A 46 -9.70 -12.60 4.31
N CYS A 47 -8.74 -12.22 3.48
CA CYS A 47 -7.92 -11.05 3.74
C CYS A 47 -8.66 -9.79 3.25
N SER A 48 -8.51 -8.68 3.97
CA SER A 48 -9.01 -7.38 3.55
C SER A 48 -8.06 -6.26 3.92
N VAL A 49 -8.07 -5.19 3.11
CA VAL A 49 -7.30 -3.97 3.32
C VAL A 49 -8.20 -2.78 2.96
N PRO A 50 -8.48 -1.85 3.90
CA PRO A 50 -9.11 -0.58 3.58
C PRO A 50 -8.28 0.20 2.56
N ILE A 51 -8.91 0.91 1.63
CA ILE A 51 -8.19 1.68 0.60
C ILE A 51 -7.30 2.75 1.24
N SER A 52 -7.73 3.34 2.37
CA SER A 52 -6.92 4.28 3.17
C SER A 52 -5.66 3.68 3.79
N GLU A 53 -5.54 2.34 3.84
CA GLU A 53 -4.36 1.63 4.36
C GLU A 53 -3.45 1.13 3.23
N ILE A 54 -3.80 1.38 1.96
CA ILE A 54 -2.92 1.13 0.82
C ILE A 54 -1.97 2.32 0.66
N ILE A 55 -0.68 2.01 0.61
CA ILE A 55 0.41 2.97 0.39
C ILE A 55 0.53 3.24 -1.10
N THR A 56 0.61 2.22 -1.93
CA THR A 56 0.70 2.36 -3.38
C THR A 56 0.32 1.05 -4.07
N VAL A 57 0.05 1.15 -5.36
CA VAL A 57 -0.15 -0.01 -6.24
C VAL A 57 0.75 0.14 -7.46
N GLU A 58 1.58 -0.87 -7.68
CA GLU A 58 2.60 -0.88 -8.72
C GLU A 58 2.40 -2.08 -9.65
N GLU A 59 2.62 -1.87 -10.94
CA GLU A 59 2.75 -2.99 -11.87
C GLU A 59 4.03 -3.76 -11.53
N THR A 60 3.93 -5.09 -11.50
CA THR A 60 5.04 -5.96 -11.16
C THR A 60 5.68 -6.48 -12.44
N ASP A 61 6.73 -5.79 -12.87
CA ASP A 61 7.57 -6.25 -13.97
C ASP A 61 8.26 -7.58 -13.60
N THR A 62 7.86 -8.67 -14.25
CA THR A 62 8.55 -9.96 -14.13
C THR A 62 9.92 -9.97 -14.83
N ARG A 63 10.36 -8.83 -15.39
CA ARG A 63 11.56 -8.73 -16.23
C ARG A 63 12.90 -8.85 -15.48
N GLY A 64 12.92 -8.75 -14.15
CA GLY A 64 14.17 -8.59 -13.39
C GLY A 64 14.52 -9.63 -12.30
N LYS A 65 13.66 -10.60 -12.00
CA LYS A 65 13.93 -11.58 -10.92
C LYS A 65 13.71 -13.01 -11.40
N HIS A 66 14.79 -13.70 -11.76
CA HIS A 66 14.86 -15.15 -11.77
C HIS A 66 14.58 -15.66 -10.34
N TYR A 67 13.30 -15.90 -10.02
CA TYR A 67 12.97 -16.77 -8.90
C TYR A 67 13.49 -18.16 -9.26
N GLY A 68 14.30 -18.73 -8.36
CA GLY A 68 15.01 -19.98 -8.55
C GLY A 68 14.14 -21.06 -9.22
N SER A 69 14.76 -21.69 -10.21
CA SER A 69 14.33 -22.91 -10.90
C SER A 69 13.42 -23.80 -10.05
N GLY A 70 12.16 -23.93 -10.48
CA GLY A 70 11.18 -24.79 -9.82
C GLY A 70 9.80 -24.68 -10.47
N LYS A 71 9.67 -25.18 -11.70
CA LYS A 71 8.40 -25.50 -12.40
C LYS A 71 7.38 -24.34 -12.56
N TRP A 72 7.74 -23.31 -13.32
CA TRP A 72 6.75 -22.37 -13.92
C TRP A 72 7.03 -22.19 -15.41
N GLN A 73 6.98 -23.29 -16.16
CA GLN A 73 7.08 -23.28 -17.62
C GLN A 73 5.71 -23.54 -18.24
N LYS A 74 4.72 -22.67 -17.99
CA LYS A 74 3.54 -22.51 -18.87
C LYS A 74 2.65 -21.31 -18.50
N MET A 75 3.25 -20.19 -18.11
CA MET A 75 2.53 -18.92 -18.07
C MET A 75 3.44 -17.95 -18.80
N GLU A 76 3.20 -17.77 -20.11
CA GLU A 76 3.90 -16.77 -20.89
C GLU A 76 3.54 -15.41 -20.29
N LYS A 77 4.43 -14.89 -19.44
CA LYS A 77 4.34 -13.60 -18.73
C LYS A 77 3.06 -13.42 -17.89
N PRO A 78 3.06 -13.81 -16.59
CA PRO A 78 1.95 -13.42 -15.73
C PRO A 78 1.94 -11.90 -15.55
N PHE A 79 0.92 -11.22 -16.09
CA PHE A 79 0.64 -9.83 -15.77
C PHE A 79 0.31 -9.75 -14.28
N ALA A 80 1.00 -8.89 -13.55
CA ALA A 80 0.86 -8.85 -12.11
C ALA A 80 0.94 -7.42 -11.59
N PHE A 81 0.23 -7.17 -10.50
CA PHE A 81 0.32 -5.92 -9.75
C PHE A 81 0.50 -6.20 -8.27
N THR A 82 1.22 -5.32 -7.59
CA THR A 82 1.51 -5.42 -6.17
C THR A 82 0.88 -4.24 -5.43
N VAL A 83 0.08 -4.58 -4.41
CA VAL A 83 -0.49 -3.61 -3.47
C VAL A 83 0.39 -3.55 -2.24
N HIS A 84 1.07 -2.42 -2.05
CA HIS A 84 1.79 -2.11 -0.82
C HIS A 84 0.83 -1.50 0.19
N CYS A 85 0.74 -2.08 1.37
CA CYS A 85 -0.21 -1.66 2.39
C CYS A 85 0.42 -1.69 3.77
N VAL A 86 -0.25 -1.03 4.71
CA VAL A 86 0.03 -1.16 6.14
C VAL A 86 -0.97 -2.12 6.77
N LYS A 87 -0.48 -3.00 7.63
CA LYS A 87 -1.30 -3.86 8.47
C LYS A 87 -1.16 -3.45 9.91
N ARG A 88 -2.30 -3.24 10.57
CA ARG A 88 -2.36 -3.05 12.01
C ARG A 88 -1.91 -4.35 12.70
N ALA A 89 -0.91 -4.24 13.55
CA ALA A 89 -0.41 -5.30 14.40
C ALA A 89 -0.76 -5.01 15.86
N ARG A 90 -0.57 -6.02 16.72
CA ARG A 90 -0.76 -5.87 18.18
C ARG A 90 0.11 -4.72 18.73
N ARG A 91 -0.32 -4.16 19.86
CA ARG A 91 0.39 -3.09 20.60
C ARG A 91 0.57 -1.79 19.80
N HIS A 92 -0.46 -1.38 19.04
CA HIS A 92 -0.46 -0.12 18.26
C HIS A 92 0.68 -0.02 17.23
N ARG A 93 1.17 -1.16 16.74
CA ARG A 93 2.25 -1.20 15.75
C ARG A 93 1.68 -1.33 14.35
N TRP A 94 2.30 -0.64 13.41
CA TRP A 94 2.00 -0.77 11.99
C TRP A 94 3.11 -1.60 11.35
N LYS A 95 2.74 -2.52 10.48
CA LYS A 95 3.68 -3.33 9.70
C LYS A 95 3.43 -3.08 8.23
N TRP A 96 4.50 -2.79 7.50
CA TRP A 96 4.45 -2.82 6.05
C TRP A 96 4.19 -4.25 5.57
N ALA A 97 3.29 -4.38 4.60
CA ALA A 97 2.94 -5.62 3.94
C ALA A 97 2.76 -5.36 2.44
N GLN A 98 2.86 -6.43 1.66
CA GLN A 98 2.57 -6.38 0.23
C GLN A 98 1.78 -7.63 -0.16
N VAL A 99 0.93 -7.50 -1.16
CA VAL A 99 0.23 -8.60 -1.80
C VAL A 99 0.30 -8.43 -3.31
N THR A 100 0.76 -9.47 -4.00
CA THR A 100 0.86 -9.51 -5.45
C THR A 100 -0.27 -10.37 -6.00
N PHE A 101 -1.00 -9.79 -6.95
CA PHE A 101 -2.07 -10.45 -7.69
C PHE A 101 -1.59 -10.70 -9.11
N CYS A 102 -1.65 -11.95 -9.55
CA CYS A 102 -1.34 -12.31 -10.94
C CYS A 102 -2.65 -12.53 -11.71
N CYS A 103 -2.71 -11.93 -12.88
CA CYS A 103 -3.81 -11.96 -13.83
C CYS A 103 -3.48 -12.93 -14.97
N ALA A 104 -4.53 -13.48 -15.59
CA ALA A 104 -4.38 -14.26 -16.83
C ALA A 104 -4.18 -13.35 -18.05
N GLU A 105 -4.72 -12.13 -18.00
CA GLU A 105 -4.79 -11.20 -19.12
C GLU A 105 -4.27 -9.81 -18.72
N GLU A 106 -3.57 -9.15 -19.64
CA GLU A 106 -3.01 -7.80 -19.49
C GLU A 106 -4.08 -6.74 -19.21
N PRO A 107 -5.20 -6.69 -19.97
CA PRO A 107 -6.22 -5.67 -19.76
C PRO A 107 -6.86 -5.79 -18.38
N LEU A 108 -6.98 -7.01 -17.85
CA LEU A 108 -7.48 -7.23 -16.50
C LEU A 108 -6.51 -6.66 -15.45
N CYS A 109 -5.21 -6.88 -15.60
CA CYS A 109 -4.20 -6.31 -14.71
C CYS A 109 -4.23 -4.78 -14.73
N HIS A 110 -4.27 -4.17 -15.92
CA HIS A 110 -4.39 -2.74 -16.08
C HIS A 110 -5.67 -2.16 -15.49
N LEU A 111 -6.82 -2.83 -15.68
CA LEU A 111 -8.08 -2.41 -15.08
C LEU A 111 -7.99 -2.35 -13.54
N TRP A 112 -7.41 -3.36 -12.91
CA TRP A 112 -7.21 -3.39 -11.46
C TRP A 112 -6.25 -2.28 -10.99
N LEU A 113 -5.12 -2.11 -11.68
CA LEU A 113 -4.14 -1.05 -11.39
C LEU A 113 -4.78 0.33 -11.45
N GLN A 114 -5.43 0.65 -12.57
CA GLN A 114 -6.06 1.95 -12.79
C GLN A 114 -7.17 2.19 -11.77
N THR A 115 -8.06 1.22 -11.53
CA THR A 115 -9.17 1.39 -10.59
C THR A 115 -8.66 1.65 -9.16
N LEU A 116 -7.62 0.93 -8.72
CA LEU A 116 -7.04 1.14 -7.40
C LEU A 116 -6.34 2.51 -7.30
N GLN A 117 -5.58 2.91 -8.32
CA GLN A 117 -4.92 4.22 -8.37
C GLN A 117 -5.94 5.35 -8.32
N GLU A 118 -7.01 5.28 -9.11
CA GLU A 118 -8.09 6.27 -9.08
C GLU A 118 -8.76 6.39 -7.71
N LEU A 119 -8.96 5.26 -7.01
CA LEU A 119 -9.51 5.28 -5.65
C LEU A 119 -8.54 5.91 -4.64
N LEU A 120 -7.24 5.67 -4.80
CA LEU A 120 -6.22 6.30 -3.97
C LEU A 120 -6.14 7.81 -4.18
N ASP A 121 -6.27 8.27 -5.43
CA ASP A 121 -6.24 9.69 -5.77
C ASP A 121 -7.47 10.45 -5.27
N LYS A 122 -8.61 9.76 -5.15
CA LYS A 122 -9.86 10.29 -4.59
C LYS A 122 -9.83 10.39 -3.06
N LEU A 123 -8.82 9.84 -2.37
CA LEU A 123 -8.70 9.96 -0.92
C LEU A 123 -8.32 11.38 -0.50
N THR A 124 -9.30 12.14 0.00
CA THR A 124 -9.08 13.51 0.52
C THR A 124 -8.24 13.53 1.80
N SER A 125 -8.25 12.44 2.57
CA SER A 125 -7.49 12.33 3.82
C SER A 125 -6.00 12.04 3.62
N ARG A 126 -5.55 11.84 2.38
CA ARG A 126 -4.17 11.45 2.08
C ARG A 126 -3.31 12.71 1.83
N PRO A 127 -2.33 13.03 2.70
CA PRO A 127 -1.49 14.19 2.50
C PRO A 127 -0.61 14.01 1.28
N LYS A 128 -0.48 15.05 0.45
CA LYS A 128 0.42 15.08 -0.72
C LYS A 128 1.76 15.75 -0.43
N HIS A 129 1.75 16.66 0.55
CA HIS A 129 2.92 17.42 0.99
C HIS A 129 2.98 17.40 2.52
N LEU A 130 4.15 17.11 3.08
CA LEU A 130 4.39 17.15 4.52
C LEU A 130 5.65 17.97 4.83
N LEU A 131 5.53 18.86 5.81
CA LEU A 131 6.67 19.49 6.43
C LEU A 131 7.16 18.62 7.59
N VAL A 132 8.43 18.23 7.57
CA VAL A 132 9.03 17.34 8.57
C VAL A 132 10.08 18.11 9.36
N PHE A 133 9.79 18.34 10.63
CA PHE A 133 10.76 18.88 11.57
C PHE A 133 11.60 17.75 12.17
N ILE A 134 12.91 17.84 12.01
CA ILE A 134 13.86 16.93 12.63
C ILE A 134 14.65 17.71 13.66
N ASN A 135 14.52 17.31 14.93
CA ASN A 135 15.41 17.79 15.99
C ASN A 135 16.63 16.85 16.07
N PRO A 136 17.82 17.27 15.61
CA PRO A 136 19.00 16.42 15.60
C PRO A 136 19.63 16.25 17.00
N PHE A 137 19.27 17.09 17.98
CA PHE A 137 19.87 17.09 19.32
C PHE A 137 19.03 16.35 20.38
N GLY A 138 17.83 15.89 20.03
CA GLY A 138 16.95 15.17 20.95
C GLY A 138 17.42 13.73 21.25
N GLY A 139 17.41 13.35 22.53
CA GLY A 139 17.64 11.97 22.97
C GLY A 139 18.98 11.39 22.49
N LYS A 140 18.94 10.32 21.66
CA LYS A 140 20.14 9.65 21.12
C LYS A 140 20.73 10.31 19.85
N GLY A 141 20.18 11.45 19.40
CA GLY A 141 20.66 12.17 18.21
C GLY A 141 20.53 11.40 16.88
N GLN A 142 19.66 10.39 16.81
CA GLN A 142 19.49 9.55 15.61
C GLN A 142 18.32 9.99 14.72
N GLY A 143 17.66 11.12 15.02
CA GLY A 143 16.42 11.55 14.36
C GLY A 143 16.54 11.60 12.83
N LYS A 144 17.56 12.31 12.33
CA LYS A 144 17.86 12.42 10.90
C LYS A 144 18.07 11.06 10.24
N ARG A 145 18.96 10.23 10.81
CA ARG A 145 19.27 8.89 10.28
C ARG A 145 18.04 7.97 10.26
N ILE A 146 17.17 8.06 11.28
CA ILE A 146 15.92 7.28 11.32
C ILE A 146 14.97 7.75 10.24
N TYR A 147 14.82 9.06 10.06
CA TYR A 147 13.98 9.64 9.01
C TYR A 147 14.43 9.15 7.64
N GLU A 148 15.69 9.37 7.28
CA GLU A 148 16.26 8.99 5.98
C GLU A 148 16.12 7.49 5.68
N ARG A 149 16.37 6.63 6.68
CA ARG A 149 16.39 5.17 6.46
C ARG A 149 15.04 4.51 6.51
N LYS A 150 14.06 5.08 7.22
CA LYS A 150 12.78 4.40 7.52
C LYS A 150 11.56 5.18 7.10
N VAL A 151 11.57 6.50 7.22
CA VAL A 151 10.40 7.35 7.03
C VAL A 151 10.36 7.88 5.59
N ALA A 152 11.45 8.48 5.12
CA ALA A 152 11.54 9.02 3.77
C ALA A 152 11.17 7.99 2.68
N PRO A 153 11.65 6.72 2.74
CA PRO A 153 11.27 5.72 1.74
C PRO A 153 9.76 5.42 1.73
N LEU A 154 9.09 5.50 2.88
CA LEU A 154 7.64 5.29 2.96
C LEU A 154 6.87 6.46 2.37
N PHE A 155 7.33 7.69 2.60
CA PHE A 155 6.72 8.87 2.00
C PHE A 155 6.91 8.90 0.48
N THR A 156 8.12 8.58 -0.01
CA THR A 156 8.37 8.42 -1.45
C THR A 156 7.48 7.34 -2.06
N LEU A 157 7.39 6.17 -1.41
CA LEU A 157 6.51 5.08 -1.85
C LEU A 157 5.04 5.51 -1.88
N ALA A 158 4.63 6.38 -0.96
CA ALA A 158 3.29 6.95 -0.90
C ALA A 158 3.11 8.18 -1.80
N SER A 159 4.07 8.52 -2.67
CA SER A 159 4.04 9.72 -3.51
C SER A 159 3.79 11.01 -2.72
N ILE A 160 4.33 11.07 -1.49
CA ILE A 160 4.27 12.24 -0.61
C ILE A 160 5.58 13.01 -0.75
N THR A 161 5.47 14.27 -1.13
CA THR A 161 6.61 15.19 -1.15
C THR A 161 6.87 15.71 0.26
N THR A 162 8.12 15.71 0.68
CA THR A 162 8.50 16.21 2.01
C THR A 162 9.50 17.33 1.95
N GLU A 163 9.25 18.38 2.72
CA GLU A 163 10.21 19.42 3.04
C GLU A 163 10.77 19.16 4.44
N ILE A 164 12.09 19.22 4.60
CA ILE A 164 12.76 18.86 5.86
C ILE A 164 13.36 20.13 6.46
N ILE A 165 13.04 20.40 7.72
CA ILE A 165 13.68 21.44 8.51
C ILE A 165 14.46 20.77 9.65
N GLU A 166 15.79 20.92 9.61
CA GLU A 166 16.67 20.50 10.70
C GLU A 166 16.87 21.68 11.64
N SER A 167 16.50 21.51 12.91
CA SER A 167 16.81 22.52 13.93
C SER A 167 18.32 22.58 14.15
N SER A 168 18.98 23.69 13.82
CA SER A 168 20.29 24.02 14.39
C SER A 168 20.07 24.43 15.85
N ALA A 169 21.00 24.12 16.75
CA ALA A 169 20.81 24.36 18.17
C ALA A 169 20.69 25.86 18.44
N SER A 170 19.46 26.37 18.59
CA SER A 170 19.08 27.68 19.10
C SER A 170 17.54 27.73 19.19
N VAL A 171 17.02 28.57 20.06
CA VAL A 171 15.66 28.59 20.65
C VAL A 171 14.50 28.79 19.63
N GLU A 172 14.77 28.81 18.33
CA GLU A 172 13.89 29.34 17.28
C GLU A 172 12.81 28.36 16.79
N THR A 173 13.02 27.04 16.79
CA THR A 173 11.99 26.11 16.27
C THR A 173 10.77 25.96 17.20
N ALA A 174 10.93 26.19 18.51
CA ALA A 174 9.79 26.26 19.42
C ALA A 174 8.88 27.48 19.14
N CYS A 175 9.40 28.52 18.50
CA CYS A 175 8.62 29.65 17.99
C CYS A 175 8.10 29.38 16.56
N SER A 176 8.92 28.80 15.67
CA SER A 176 8.54 28.52 14.28
C SER A 176 7.41 27.48 14.16
N ALA A 177 7.43 26.40 14.95
CA ALA A 177 6.33 25.43 14.98
C ALA A 177 5.00 26.05 15.44
N ARG A 178 5.04 27.07 16.31
CA ARG A 178 3.84 27.84 16.72
C ARG A 178 3.31 28.74 15.62
N SER A 179 4.17 29.23 14.72
CA SER A 179 3.77 30.09 13.61
C SER A 179 3.23 29.32 12.40
N CYS A 180 3.65 28.06 12.19
CA CYS A 180 3.18 27.24 11.07
C CYS A 180 1.89 26.44 11.36
N MET A 181 1.44 26.40 12.62
CA MET A 181 0.18 25.75 13.04
C MET A 181 -0.97 26.74 13.27
N ALA A 182 -0.78 28.02 12.92
CA ALA A 182 -1.78 29.07 12.99
C ALA A 182 -2.39 29.36 11.61
#